data_AF-A0A966CUL6-F1
#
_entry.id   AF-A0A966CUL6-F1
#
_cell.length_a   1.000
_cell.length_b   1.000
_cell.length_c   1.000
_cell.angle_alpha   90.00
_cell.angle_beta   90.00
_cell.angle_gamma   90.00
#
_symmetry.space_group_name_H-M   'P 1'
#
loop_
_entity.id
_entity.type
_entity.pdbx_description
1 polymer ?
#
loop_
_entity_poly.entity_id
_entity_poly.type
_entity_poly.pdbx_seq_one_letter_code
_entity_poly.pdbx_strand_id
1 'polypeptide(L)' 'MQQAFSQKPPNLVCTSDFTYINVNGKWYYLCIVMELFSRKVIAWHISVKANVDLVQEGI' A
#
# COMPACT_ATOMS: atom_id res chain seq x y z
N MET A 1 -15.61 -21.88 -2.12
CA MET A 1 -14.13 -21.85 -2.12
C MET A 1 -13.68 -21.41 -0.75
N GLN A 2 -13.07 -22.30 0.02
CA GLN A 2 -12.61 -22.03 1.39
C GLN A 2 -11.24 -21.36 1.31
N GLN A 3 -11.15 -20.08 1.69
CA GLN A 3 -9.87 -19.43 1.92
C GLN A 3 -9.28 -20.00 3.21
N ALA A 4 -8.36 -20.95 3.09
CA ALA A 4 -7.66 -21.55 4.22
C ALA A 4 -6.70 -20.52 4.84
N PHE A 5 -7.18 -19.75 5.83
CA PHE A 5 -6.35 -18.94 6.72
C PHE A 5 -5.62 -19.82 7.73
N SER A 6 -4.72 -20.68 7.24
CA SER A 6 -3.76 -21.38 8.11
C SER A 6 -2.55 -20.46 8.31
N GLN A 7 -2.68 -19.48 9.22
CA GLN A 7 -1.56 -18.62 9.60
C GLN A 7 -0.62 -19.37 10.55
N LYS A 8 0.58 -19.70 10.05
CA LYS A 8 1.72 -20.17 10.85
C LYS A 8 2.27 -19.00 11.71
N PRO A 9 2.90 -19.28 12.87
CA PRO A 9 3.23 -18.29 13.91
C PRO A 9 4.29 -17.25 13.46
N PRO A 10 4.47 -16.18 14.25
CA PRO A 10 3.98 -14.82 14.01
C PRO A 10 4.88 -14.06 13.02
N ASN A 11 4.95 -14.48 11.76
CA ASN A 11 5.74 -13.77 10.77
C ASN A 11 5.00 -13.76 9.42
N LEU A 12 4.94 -12.56 8.81
CA LEU A 12 4.79 -12.33 7.37
C LEU A 12 3.40 -12.09 6.78
N VAL A 13 2.37 -11.77 7.56
CA VAL A 13 1.17 -11.16 6.94
C VAL A 13 1.29 -9.64 7.02
N CYS A 14 1.90 -9.06 6.00
CA CYS A 14 1.81 -7.62 5.73
C CYS A 14 0.60 -7.34 4.84
N THR A 15 -0.11 -6.26 5.16
CA THR A 15 -1.14 -5.71 4.29
C THR A 15 -0.65 -4.36 3.78
N SER A 16 -0.86 -4.09 2.50
CA SER A 16 -0.59 -2.78 1.92
C SER A 16 -1.89 -2.09 1.55
N ASP A 17 -2.03 -0.83 1.93
CA ASP A 17 -3.17 0.00 1.58
C ASP A 17 -2.69 1.20 0.74
N PHE A 18 -3.50 1.57 -0.26
CA PHE A 18 -3.28 2.72 -1.11
C PHE A 18 -4.43 3.70 -0.91
N THR A 19 -4.17 4.78 -0.17
CA THR A 19 -5.14 5.82 0.15
C THR A 19 -4.76 7.14 -0.53
N TYR A 20 -5.78 7.92 -0.88
CA TYR A 20 -5.64 9.28 -1.40
C TYR A 20 -5.89 10.26 -0.26
N ILE A 21 -4.92 11.13 0.02
CA ILE A 21 -5.05 12.17 1.04
C ILE A 21 -5.12 13.54 0.36
N ASN A 22 -6.10 14.36 0.73
CA ASN A 22 -6.18 15.75 0.29
C ASN A 22 -5.56 16.66 1.37
N VAL A 23 -4.52 17.40 1.01
CA VAL A 23 -3.90 18.40 1.88
C VAL A 23 -3.88 19.73 1.16
N ASN A 24 -4.57 20.73 1.71
CA ASN A 24 -4.65 22.10 1.17
C ASN A 24 -5.05 22.15 -0.33
N GLY A 25 -6.00 21.31 -0.74
CA GLY A 25 -6.49 21.27 -2.11
C GLY A 25 -5.62 20.49 -3.10
N LYS A 26 -4.55 19.84 -2.63
CA LYS A 26 -3.71 18.94 -3.42
C LYS A 26 -3.90 17.49 -2.99
N TRP A 27 -4.00 16.58 -3.96
CA TRP A 27 -4.10 15.15 -3.71
C TRP A 27 -2.72 14.50 -3.67
N TYR A 28 -2.53 13.61 -2.71
CA TYR A 28 -1.33 12.80 -2.55
C TYR A 28 -1.70 11.33 -2.46
N TYR A 29 -0.84 10.50 -3.01
CA TYR A 29 -0.91 9.05 -2.96
C TYR A 29 -0.11 8.58 -1.76
N LEU A 30 -0.78 7.96 -0.79
CA LEU A 30 -0.18 7.37 0.39
C LEU A 30 -0.23 5.84 0.26
N CYS A 31 0.94 5.22 0.16
CA CYS A 31 1.10 3.78 0.25
C CYS A 31 1.60 3.44 1.66
N ILE A 32 0.90 2.56 2.37
CA ILE A 32 1.29 2.10 3.71
C ILE A 32 1.46 0.59 3.66
N VAL A 33 2.53 0.09 4.28
CA VAL A 33 2.70 -1.33 4.60
C VAL A 33 2.56 -1.50 6.11
N MET A 34 1.61 -2.34 6.51
CA MET A 34 1.28 -2.60 7.90
C MET A 34 1.39 -4.09 8.22
N GLU A 35 1.97 -4.42 9.36
CA GLU A 35 1.91 -5.77 9.92
C GLU A 35 0.50 -6.03 10.49
N LEU A 36 -0.19 -7.05 9.97
CA LEU A 36 -1.61 -7.28 10.25
C LEU A 36 -1.88 -7.64 11.72
N PHE A 37 -0.93 -8.33 12.36
CA PHE A 37 -1.10 -8.82 13.73
C PHE A 37 -1.03 -7.70 14.77
N SER A 38 -0.08 -6.79 14.63
CA SER A 38 0.17 -5.69 15.57
C SER A 38 -0.47 -4.37 15.14
N ARG A 39 -1.04 -4.31 13.92
CA ARG A 39 -1.45 -3.08 13.24
C ARG A 39 -0.32 -2.03 13.20
N LYS A 40 0.94 -2.47 13.24
CA LYS A 40 2.11 -1.61 13.21
C LYS A 40 2.45 -1.24 11.77
N VAL A 41 2.53 0.05 11.48
CA VAL A 41 3.07 0.54 10.20
C VAL A 41 4.57 0.26 10.18
N ILE A 42 5.02 -0.52 9.19
CA ILE A 42 6.43 -0.87 9.02
C ILE A 42 7.10 -0.03 7.94
N ALA A 43 6.35 0.47 6.96
CA ALA A 43 6.83 1.35 5.90
C ALA A 43 5.68 2.20 5.34
N TRP A 44 6.02 3.37 4.79
CA TRP A 44 5.07 4.21 4.07
C TRP A 44 5.79 5.05 3.01
N HIS A 45 5.06 5.43 1.96
CA HIS A 45 5.56 6.29 0.89
C HIS A 45 4.46 7.26 0.46
N ILE A 46 4.81 8.55 0.28
CA ILE A 46 3.90 9.59 -0.18
C ILE A 46 4.39 10.13 -1.52
N SER A 47 3.52 10.17 -2.52
CA SER A 47 3.80 10.81 -3.81
C SER A 47 2.74 11.84 -4.15
N VAL A 48 3.17 12.98 -4.68
CA VAL A 48 2.28 14.04 -5.21
C VAL A 48 1.82 13.73 -6.64
N LYS A 49 2.54 12.83 -7.32
CA LYS A 49 2.24 12.41 -8.69
C LYS A 49 1.74 10.96 -8.69
N ALA A 50 0.58 10.72 -9.29
CA ALA A 50 0.33 9.44 -9.94
C ALA A 50 1.20 9.41 -11.19
N ASN A 51 2.47 9.03 -11.04
CA ASN A 51 3.30 8.79 -12.21
C ASN A 51 2.87 7.45 -12.82
N VAL A 52 1.90 7.54 -13.74
CA VAL A 52 1.54 6.49 -14.71
C VAL A 52 2.41 6.62 -15.98
N ASP A 53 3.45 7.46 -15.94
CA ASP A 53 4.31 7.84 -17.07
C ASP A 53 5.30 6.72 -17.51
N LEU A 54 4.83 5.48 -17.59
CA LEU A 54 5.58 4.34 -18.14
C LEU A 54 4.68 3.45 -19.03
N VAL A 55 3.77 4.05 -19.80
CA VAL A 55 2.99 3.33 -20.84
C VAL A 55 3.15 3.94 -22.24
N GLN A 56 4.12 4.83 -22.47
CA GLN A 56 4.30 5.38 -23.81
C GLN A 56 5.77 5.62 -24.16
N GLU A 57 6.51 4.54 -24.39
CA GLU A 57 7.59 4.53 -25.38
C GLU A 57 7.99 3.07 -25.67
N GLY A 58 7.52 2.54 -26.80
CA GLY A 58 7.92 1.23 -27.30
C GLY A 58 6.80 0.37 -27.90
N ILE A 59 6.02 0.93 -28.83
CA ILE A 59 5.54 0.16 -30.00
C ILE A 59 6.40 0.59 -31.17
#